data_AF-A0A1M3KKY1-F1
#
_entry.id   AF-A0A1M3KKY1-F1
#
_cell.length_a   1.000
_cell.length_b   1.000
_cell.length_c   1.000
_cell.angle_alpha   90.00
_cell.angle_beta   90.00
_cell.angle_gamma   90.00
#
_symmetry.space_group_name_H-M   'P 1'
#
loop_
_entity.id
_entity.type
_entity.pdbx_description
1 polymer ?
#
loop_
_entity_poly.entity_id
_entity_poly.type
_entity_poly.pdbx_seq_one_letter_code
_entity_poly.pdbx_strand_id
1 'polypeptide(L)'
;MRIALDYDKTYSLDPEFWEKVAVAAELHGHEVAIVTIRDPVLDRTLPLRNLEGKREVFYTRGVAKRWYLTHFGQGFVPDVWIDDNPDSIVANSTATPEGLAKWRAERGEPV
;
A
#
# COMPACT_ATOMS: atom_id res chain seq x y z
N MET A 1 -5.57 17.07 0.20
CA MET A 1 -4.23 16.48 0.35
C MET A 1 -4.21 15.15 -0.38
N ARG A 2 -3.05 14.70 -0.80
CA ARG A 2 -2.80 13.34 -1.28
C ARG A 2 -2.24 12.51 -0.13
N ILE A 3 -2.97 11.49 0.27
CA ILE A 3 -2.67 10.65 1.43
C ILE A 3 -2.25 9.28 0.90
N ALA A 4 -0.99 8.92 1.11
CA ALA A 4 -0.49 7.58 0.89
C ALA A 4 -0.74 6.74 2.14
N LEU A 5 -1.54 5.67 1.98
CA LEU A 5 -1.86 4.73 3.04
C LEU A 5 -1.20 3.38 2.75
N ASP A 6 -0.35 2.92 3.66
CA ASP A 6 0.24 1.60 3.56
C ASP A 6 -0.81 0.48 3.73
N TYR A 7 -0.50 -0.70 3.17
CA TYR A 7 -1.37 -1.86 3.27
C TYR A 7 -1.02 -2.80 4.43
N ASP A 8 0.18 -3.35 4.48
CA ASP A 8 0.56 -4.44 5.38
C ASP A 8 0.76 -3.93 6.80
N LYS A 9 0.02 -4.45 7.78
CA LYS A 9 0.02 -3.97 9.19
C LYS A 9 -0.44 -2.53 9.39
N THR A 10 -0.78 -1.81 8.32
CA THR A 10 -1.47 -0.52 8.36
C THR A 10 -2.96 -0.71 8.01
N TYR A 11 -3.35 -0.65 6.73
CA TYR A 11 -4.75 -0.89 6.30
C TYR A 11 -5.25 -2.27 6.74
N SER A 12 -4.45 -3.31 6.54
CA SER A 12 -4.81 -4.71 6.81
C SER A 12 -5.00 -5.02 8.30
N LEU A 13 -4.51 -4.17 9.20
CA LEU A 13 -4.67 -4.38 10.65
C LEU A 13 -6.12 -4.11 11.11
N ASP A 14 -6.78 -3.13 10.51
CA ASP A 14 -8.21 -2.83 10.71
C ASP A 14 -8.82 -2.24 9.43
N PRO A 15 -9.19 -3.08 8.45
CA PRO A 15 -9.70 -2.62 7.16
C PRO A 15 -10.98 -1.79 7.26
N GLU A 16 -11.86 -2.08 8.23
CA GLU A 16 -13.12 -1.36 8.38
C GLU A 16 -12.88 0.07 8.89
N PHE A 17 -12.00 0.22 9.87
CA PHE A 17 -11.59 1.53 10.36
C PHE A 17 -10.96 2.36 9.23
N TRP A 18 -9.97 1.80 8.54
CA TRP A 18 -9.25 2.54 7.49
C TRP A 18 -10.11 2.85 6.27
N GLU A 19 -11.08 2.00 5.94
CA GLU A 19 -12.09 2.32 4.94
C GLU A 19 -12.89 3.57 5.34
N LYS A 20 -13.36 3.64 6.59
CA LYS A 20 -14.12 4.80 7.09
C LYS A 20 -13.27 6.07 7.11
N VAL A 21 -11.99 5.97 7.49
CA VAL A 21 -11.05 7.09 7.45
C VAL A 21 -10.81 7.57 6.02
N ALA A 22 -10.58 6.65 5.08
CA ALA A 22 -10.36 6.99 3.68
C ALA A 22 -11.58 7.69 3.07
N VAL A 23 -12.79 7.12 3.27
CA VAL A 23 -14.04 7.73 2.79
C VAL A 23 -14.26 9.11 3.41
N ALA A 24 -13.99 9.28 4.71
CA ALA A 24 -14.10 10.59 5.35
C ALA A 24 -13.13 11.60 4.73
N ALA A 25 -11.87 11.22 4.49
CA ALA A 25 -10.90 12.10 3.83
C ALA A 25 -11.34 12.47 2.40
N GLU A 26 -11.83 11.50 1.63
CA GLU A 26 -12.34 11.69 0.27
C GLU A 26 -13.55 12.64 0.24
N LEU A 27 -14.48 12.52 1.20
CA LEU A 27 -15.62 13.43 1.35
C LEU A 27 -15.21 14.89 1.65
N HIS A 28 -14.02 15.09 2.22
CA HIS A 28 -13.44 16.41 2.46
C HIS A 28 -12.52 16.88 1.32
N GLY A 29 -12.58 16.24 0.15
CA GLY A 29 -11.82 16.62 -1.05
C GLY A 29 -10.34 16.25 -0.97
N HIS A 30 -10.01 15.18 -0.24
CA HIS A 30 -8.66 14.61 -0.24
C HIS A 30 -8.59 13.38 -1.15
N GLU A 31 -7.41 13.08 -1.67
CA GLU A 31 -7.15 11.89 -2.47
C GLU A 31 -6.47 10.86 -1.57
N VAL A 32 -6.97 9.63 -1.52
CA VAL A 32 -6.38 8.54 -0.75
C VAL A 32 -6.00 7.41 -1.71
N ALA A 33 -4.75 6.97 -1.64
CA ALA A 33 -4.26 5.83 -2.41
C ALA A 33 -3.58 4.82 -1.49
N ILE A 34 -3.75 3.53 -1.78
CA ILE A 34 -2.98 2.48 -1.13
C ILE A 34 -1.60 2.42 -1.78
N VAL A 35 -0.54 2.38 -0.96
CA VAL A 35 0.84 2.29 -1.44
C VAL A 35 1.53 1.15 -0.72
N THR A 36 1.74 0.03 -1.43
CA THR A 36 2.28 -1.20 -0.85
C THR A 36 3.60 -1.59 -1.50
N ILE A 37 4.48 -2.19 -0.71
CA ILE A 37 5.73 -2.78 -1.22
C ILE A 37 5.52 -4.11 -1.95
N ARG A 38 4.29 -4.64 -1.93
CA ARG A 38 3.93 -5.92 -2.56
C ARG A 38 4.16 -5.91 -4.07
N ASP A 39 4.35 -7.11 -4.64
CA ASP A 39 4.43 -7.32 -6.08
C ASP A 39 3.03 -7.55 -6.70
N PRO A 40 2.67 -6.85 -7.80
CA PRO A 40 1.33 -6.93 -8.37
C PRO A 40 1.03 -8.27 -9.09
N VAL A 41 2.04 -9.12 -9.31
CA VAL A 41 1.89 -10.45 -9.92
C VAL A 41 1.80 -11.52 -8.84
N LEU A 42 2.67 -11.46 -7.83
CA LEU A 42 2.80 -12.52 -6.83
C LEU A 42 1.96 -12.29 -5.56
N ASP A 43 1.64 -11.03 -5.26
CA ASP A 43 1.10 -10.60 -3.96
C ASP A 43 -0.23 -9.84 -4.07
N ARG A 44 -0.81 -9.79 -5.27
CA ARG A 44 -2.11 -9.20 -5.59
C ARG A 44 -3.27 -10.12 -5.20
N THR A 45 -3.48 -10.24 -3.89
CA THR A 45 -4.54 -11.04 -3.27
C THR A 45 -5.95 -10.47 -3.50
N LEU A 46 -7.00 -11.25 -3.21
CA LEU A 46 -8.39 -10.84 -3.35
C LEU A 46 -8.74 -9.55 -2.57
N PRO A 47 -8.27 -9.32 -1.32
CA PRO A 47 -8.51 -8.04 -0.64
C PRO A 47 -7.95 -6.82 -1.38
N LEU A 48 -6.74 -6.93 -1.94
CA LEU A 48 -6.14 -5.87 -2.75
C LEU A 48 -6.88 -5.64 -4.07
N ARG A 49 -7.34 -6.71 -4.72
CA ARG A 49 -8.22 -6.61 -5.90
C ARG A 49 -9.54 -5.90 -5.60
N ASN A 50 -10.11 -6.17 -4.43
CA ASN A 50 -11.33 -5.47 -4.00
C ASN A 50 -11.05 -3.98 -3.73
N LEU A 51 -9.87 -3.65 -3.20
CA LEU A 51 -9.42 -2.26 -2.99
C LEU A 51 -9.21 -1.50 -4.30
N GLU A 52 -8.63 -2.14 -5.31
CA GLU A 52 -8.45 -1.54 -6.65
C GLU A 52 -9.78 -1.13 -7.31
N GLY A 53 -10.88 -1.79 -6.93
CA GLY A 53 -12.23 -1.40 -7.38
C GLY A 53 -12.78 -0.15 -6.67
N LYS A 54 -12.09 0.36 -5.65
CA LYS A 54 -12.53 1.49 -4.81
C LYS A 54 -11.57 2.67 -4.86
N ARG A 55 -10.27 2.41 -4.87
CA ARG A 55 -9.21 3.42 -4.81
C ARG A 55 -7.97 2.95 -5.56
N GLU A 56 -7.11 3.90 -5.89
CA GLU A 56 -5.84 3.60 -6.54
C GLU A 56 -4.93 2.79 -5.61
N VAL A 57 -4.25 1.78 -6.18
CA VAL A 57 -3.31 0.91 -5.46
C VAL A 57 -1.98 0.90 -6.22
N PHE A 58 -0.96 1.47 -5.60
CA PHE A 58 0.40 1.48 -6.12
C PHE A 58 1.20 0.32 -5.53
N TYR A 59 1.74 -0.52 -6.41
CA TYR A 59 2.62 -1.62 -6.07
C TYR A 59 4.06 -1.25 -6.38
N THR A 60 4.86 -0.98 -5.34
CA THR A 60 6.23 -0.50 -5.52
C THR A 60 7.24 -1.63 -5.71
N ARG A 61 6.82 -2.90 -5.53
CA ARG A 61 7.64 -4.11 -5.77
C ARG A 61 8.95 -4.08 -4.97
N GLY A 62 8.87 -3.64 -3.71
CA GLY A 62 10.00 -3.51 -2.81
C GLY A 62 10.85 -2.25 -3.01
N VAL A 63 10.54 -1.37 -3.96
CA VAL A 63 11.21 -0.08 -4.09
C VAL A 63 10.66 0.91 -3.06
N ALA A 64 11.53 1.79 -2.54
CA ALA A 64 11.18 2.86 -1.62
C ALA A 64 9.98 3.66 -2.15
N LYS A 65 8.93 3.78 -1.34
CA LYS A 65 7.63 4.26 -1.82
C LYS A 65 7.68 5.69 -2.36
N ARG A 66 8.42 6.58 -1.69
CA ARG A 66 8.57 7.97 -2.14
C ARG A 66 9.23 8.04 -3.50
N TRP A 67 10.35 7.34 -3.66
CA TRP A 67 11.05 7.31 -4.93
C TRP A 67 10.17 6.74 -6.03
N TYR A 68 9.47 5.63 -5.76
CA TYR A 68 8.57 5.02 -6.74
C TYR A 68 7.46 5.99 -7.18
N LEU A 69 6.74 6.61 -6.24
CA LEU A 69 5.64 7.52 -6.58
C LEU A 69 6.10 8.79 -7.30
N THR A 70 7.26 9.33 -6.94
CA THR A 70 7.83 10.49 -7.66
C THR A 70 8.09 10.19 -9.14
N HIS A 71 8.48 8.96 -9.49
CA HIS A 71 8.88 8.61 -10.85
C HIS A 71 7.78 7.87 -11.64
N PHE A 72 6.93 7.11 -10.96
CA PHE A 72 5.96 6.19 -11.56
C PHE A 72 4.54 6.34 -11.02
N GLY A 73 4.31 7.21 -10.02
CA GLY A 73 3.01 7.40 -9.38
C GLY A 73 1.99 8.21 -10.19
N GLN A 74 2.19 8.36 -11.50
CA GLN A 74 1.23 9.03 -12.40
C GLN A 74 0.81 10.45 -11.97
N GLY A 75 1.72 11.19 -11.31
CA GLY A 75 1.45 12.53 -10.77
C GLY A 75 0.91 12.55 -9.34
N PHE A 76 0.64 11.39 -8.74
CA PHE A 76 0.33 11.24 -7.32
C PHE A 76 1.61 11.38 -6.48
N VAL A 77 1.86 12.59 -5.98
CA VAL A 77 2.93 12.89 -5.03
C VAL A 77 2.27 13.12 -3.66
N PRO A 78 2.47 12.23 -2.67
CA PRO A 78 1.78 12.33 -1.39
C PRO A 78 2.23 13.55 -0.56
N ASP A 79 1.25 14.23 0.05
CA ASP A 79 1.47 15.25 1.07
C ASP A 79 1.65 14.59 2.45
N VAL A 80 0.92 13.50 2.69
CA VAL A 80 0.86 12.78 3.97
C VAL A 80 1.10 11.30 3.73
N TRP A 81 1.89 10.69 4.62
CA TRP A 81 2.16 9.25 4.64
C TRP A 81 1.60 8.65 5.93
N ILE A 82 0.85 7.57 5.81
CA ILE A 82 0.37 6.75 6.92
C ILE A 82 0.92 5.35 6.71
N ASP A 83 1.90 4.97 7.54
CA ASP A 83 2.71 3.78 7.35
C ASP A 83 3.18 3.29 8.71
N ASP A 84 2.97 2.01 9.03
CA ASP A 84 3.51 1.41 10.26
C ASP A 84 5.05 1.35 10.21
N ASN A 85 5.62 1.31 9.01
CA ASN A 85 7.05 1.27 8.77
C ASN A 85 7.53 2.50 7.96
N PRO A 86 7.87 3.61 8.63
CA PRO A 86 8.31 4.83 7.96
C PRO A 86 9.59 4.65 7.11
N ASP A 87 10.43 3.65 7.41
CA ASP A 87 11.63 3.37 6.60
C ASP A 87 11.26 2.92 5.19
N SER A 88 10.12 2.23 5.01
CA SER A 88 9.64 1.78 3.69
C SER A 88 9.35 2.94 2.72
N ILE A 89 9.16 4.15 3.26
CA ILE A 89 8.93 5.36 2.48
C ILE A 89 10.22 5.77 1.76
N VAL A 90 11.38 5.59 2.38
CA VAL A 90 12.67 6.14 1.91
C VAL A 90 13.72 5.09 1.56
N ALA A 91 13.54 3.85 2.00
CA ALA A 91 14.45 2.74 1.76
C ALA A 91 13.77 1.59 1.02
N ASN A 92 14.55 0.90 0.19
CA ASN A 92 14.09 -0.32 -0.48
C ASN A 92 13.95 -1.45 0.54
N SER A 93 13.04 -2.38 0.25
CA SER A 93 12.89 -3.62 1.00
C SER A 93 14.19 -4.43 0.96
N THR A 94 14.56 -4.99 2.11
CA THR A 94 15.69 -5.92 2.26
C THR A 94 15.24 -7.38 2.32
N ALA A 95 13.96 -7.66 2.01
CA ALA A 95 13.43 -9.01 2.05
C ALA A 95 14.15 -9.93 1.06
N THR A 96 14.57 -11.10 1.52
CA THR A 96 15.17 -12.12 0.65
C THR A 96 14.08 -12.91 -0.09
N PRO A 97 14.40 -13.58 -1.20
CA PRO A 97 13.47 -14.48 -1.87
C PRO A 97 12.85 -15.54 -0.94
N GLU A 98 13.65 -16.11 -0.03
CA GLU A 98 13.18 -17.11 0.95
C GLU A 98 12.25 -16.47 1.98
N GLY A 99 12.57 -15.26 2.44
CA GLY A 99 11.71 -14.50 3.35
C GLY A 99 10.36 -14.17 2.73
N LEU A 100 10.35 -13.76 1.46
CA LEU A 100 9.11 -13.52 0.71
C LEU A 100 8.31 -14.81 0.49
N ALA A 101 8.96 -15.92 0.14
CA ALA A 101 8.28 -17.20 -0.03
C ALA A 101 7.60 -17.66 1.27
N LYS A 102 8.31 -17.54 2.40
CA LYS A 102 7.75 -17.84 3.72
C LYS A 102 6.56 -16.94 4.05
N TRP A 103 6.71 -15.62 3.89
CA TRP A 103 5.62 -14.68 4.13
C TRP A 103 4.38 -14.96 3.28
N ARG A 104 4.56 -15.29 1.99
CA ARG A 104 3.45 -15.68 1.09
C ARG A 104 2.70 -16.92 1.58
N ALA A 105 3.40 -17.88 2.17
CA ALA A 105 2.79 -19.09 2.73
C ALA A 105 2.02 -18.81 4.04
N GLU A 106 2.45 -17.81 4.81
CA GLU A 106 1.94 -17.51 6.15
C GLU A 106 0.86 -16.41 6.19
N ARG A 107 0.75 -15.55 5.16
CA ARG A 107 -0.11 -14.35 5.17
C ARG A 107 -1.61 -14.60 5.36
N GLY A 108 -2.10 -15.82 5.11
CA GLY A 108 -3.51 -16.20 5.33
C GLY A 108 -4.55 -15.50 4.44
N GLU A 109 -4.13 -14.69 3.46
CA GLU A 109 -5.03 -13.99 2.55
C GLU A 109 -5.41 -14.86 1.34
N PRO A 110 -6.68 -14.84 0.90
CA PRO A 110 -7.09 -15.50 -0.33
C PRO A 110 -6.49 -14.82 -1.56
N VAL A 111 -5.97 -15.59 -2.50
CA VAL A 111 -5.37 -15.12 -3.77
C VAL A 111 -6.43 -14.95 -4.87
#